data_AF-A0A3N5WMW5-F1
#
_entry.id   AF-A0A3N5WMW5-F1
#
_cell.length_a   1.000
_cell.length_b   1.000
_cell.length_c   1.000
_cell.angle_alpha   90.00
_cell.angle_beta   90.00
_cell.angle_gamma   90.00
#
_symmetry.space_group_name_H-M   'P 1'
#
loop_
_entity.id
_entity.type
_entity.pdbx_description
1 polymer ?
#
loop_
_entity_poly.entity_id
_entity_poly.type
_entity_poly.pdbx_seq_one_letter_code
_entity_poly.pdbx_strand_id
1 'polypeptide(L)'
;MRALKIAVFVLALTVPAAVLGQGAEPRAVDAALPRLEMEIGRAAKLAEGTVGVSALHFESGQRISFNAKERFSMASTYKLPIAVQILTLVDR
;
A
#
# COMPACT_ATOMS: atom_id res chain seq x y z
N MET A 1 64.27 -13.41 18.13
CA MET A 1 63.39 -14.22 17.27
C MET A 1 61.99 -14.17 17.89
N ARG A 2 61.11 -13.28 17.39
CA ARG A 2 59.88 -13.63 16.64
C ARG A 2 59.10 -14.75 17.36
N ALA A 3 57.89 -14.57 17.88
CA ALA A 3 56.76 -13.89 17.26
C ALA A 3 55.72 -13.37 18.28
N LEU A 4 55.45 -12.08 18.12
CA LEU A 4 54.18 -11.37 18.24
C LEU A 4 52.91 -12.26 18.35
N LYS A 5 52.29 -12.33 19.53
CA LYS A 5 50.92 -12.81 19.70
C LYS A 5 49.97 -11.64 19.44
N ILE A 6 49.37 -11.61 18.25
CA ILE A 6 48.37 -10.62 17.86
C ILE A 6 47.12 -10.88 18.70
N ALA A 7 46.86 -9.99 19.67
CA ALA A 7 45.61 -9.93 20.39
C ALA A 7 44.53 -9.45 19.42
N VAL A 8 43.71 -10.38 18.93
CA VAL A 8 42.51 -10.05 18.16
C VAL A 8 41.48 -9.56 19.17
N PHE A 9 41.40 -8.23 19.32
CA PHE A 9 40.34 -7.57 20.09
C PHE A 9 39.09 -7.56 19.22
N VAL A 10 38.25 -8.59 19.33
CA VAL A 10 36.91 -8.59 18.72
C VAL A 10 36.06 -7.61 19.54
N LEU A 11 36.02 -6.37 19.09
CA LEU A 11 35.08 -5.37 19.59
C LEU A 11 33.68 -5.78 19.11
N ALA A 12 32.98 -6.57 19.93
CA ALA A 12 31.57 -6.83 19.74
C ALA A 12 30.81 -5.52 19.92
N LEU A 13 30.53 -4.84 18.80
CA LEU A 13 29.53 -3.78 18.74
C LEU A 13 28.18 -4.44 19.05
N THR A 14 27.80 -4.45 20.32
CA THR A 14 26.43 -4.71 20.76
C THR A 14 25.57 -3.55 20.26
N VAL A 15 25.14 -3.64 19.00
CA VAL A 15 24.05 -2.79 18.52
C VAL A 15 22.84 -3.14 19.38
N PRO A 16 22.31 -2.22 20.21
CA PRO A 16 21.09 -2.51 20.95
C PRO A 16 19.99 -2.81 19.93
N ALA A 17 19.31 -3.94 20.07
CA ALA A 17 18.22 -4.37 19.19
C ALA A 17 17.10 -3.31 19.05
N ALA A 18 17.07 -2.32 19.94
CA ALA A 18 16.22 -1.14 19.85
C ALA A 18 16.46 -0.26 18.60
N VAL A 19 17.65 -0.32 17.98
CA VAL A 19 17.98 0.50 16.79
C VAL A 19 17.53 -0.15 15.48
N LEU A 20 17.22 -1.45 15.47
CA LEU A 20 16.81 -2.18 14.25
C LEU A 20 15.28 -2.20 14.02
N GLY A 21 14.49 -1.61 14.91
CA GLY A 21 13.03 -1.83 14.96
C GLY A 21 12.16 -0.58 14.98
N GLN A 22 12.70 0.64 14.84
CA GLN A 22 11.89 1.87 14.75
C GLN A 22 11.32 2.09 13.34
N GLY A 23 10.63 1.07 12.80
CA GLY A 23 10.02 1.11 11.48
C GLY A 23 8.62 0.54 11.52
N ALA A 24 7.64 1.45 11.67
CA ALA A 24 6.19 1.22 11.68
C ALA A 24 5.66 0.42 12.88
N GLU A 25 5.18 1.14 13.90
CA GLU A 25 4.13 0.64 14.80
C GLU A 25 3.05 -0.07 13.98
N PRO A 26 2.54 -1.24 14.41
CA PRO A 26 1.43 -1.91 13.74
C PRO A 26 0.25 -0.93 13.66
N ARG A 27 0.04 -0.35 12.47
CA ARG A 27 -1.01 0.64 12.28
C ARG A 27 -2.33 -0.10 12.44
N ALA A 28 -3.06 0.22 13.52
CA ALA A 28 -4.33 -0.42 13.82
C ALA A 28 -5.24 -0.35 12.59
N VAL A 29 -5.74 -1.51 12.15
CA VAL A 29 -6.74 -1.59 11.09
C VAL A 29 -7.98 -0.84 11.58
N ASP A 30 -8.48 0.09 10.77
CA ASP A 30 -9.65 0.88 11.15
C ASP A 30 -10.87 -0.06 11.25
N ALA A 31 -11.47 -0.10 12.44
CA ALA A 31 -12.66 -0.89 12.73
C ALA A 31 -13.88 -0.47 11.88
N ALA A 32 -13.83 0.70 11.24
CA ALA A 32 -14.85 1.15 10.30
C ALA A 32 -14.77 0.47 8.92
N LEU A 33 -13.63 -0.13 8.52
CA LEU A 33 -13.48 -0.75 7.20
C LEU A 33 -14.48 -1.88 6.92
N PRO A 34 -14.71 -2.85 7.84
CA PRO A 34 -15.73 -3.89 7.62
C PRO A 34 -17.14 -3.30 7.49
N ARG A 35 -17.46 -2.25 8.25
CA ARG A 35 -18.75 -1.55 8.14
C ARG A 35 -18.89 -0.89 6.78
N LEU A 36 -17.84 -0.25 6.27
CA LEU A 36 -17.84 0.37 4.95
C LEU A 36 -18.03 -0.68 3.84
N GLU A 37 -17.38 -1.83 3.94
CA GLU A 37 -17.54 -2.93 2.98
C GLU A 37 -18.99 -3.45 2.95
N MET A 38 -19.61 -3.63 4.12
CA MET A 38 -21.03 -4.00 4.20
C MET A 38 -21.95 -2.96 3.58
N GLU A 39 -21.71 -1.67 3.82
CA GLU A 39 -22.53 -0.59 3.24
C GLU A 39 -22.37 -0.49 1.73
N ILE A 40 -21.15 -0.70 1.20
CA ILE A 40 -20.92 -0.81 -0.25
C ILE A 40 -21.72 -1.99 -0.81
N GLY A 41 -21.67 -3.15 -0.16
CA GLY A 41 -22.45 -4.33 -0.57
C GLY A 41 -23.96 -4.08 -0.52
N ARG A 42 -24.46 -3.37 0.49
CA ARG A 42 -25.88 -2.99 0.61
C ARG A 42 -26.28 -2.04 -0.52
N ALA A 43 -25.48 -1.01 -0.80
CA ALA A 43 -25.73 -0.06 -1.88
C ALA A 43 -25.65 -0.74 -3.27
N ALA A 44 -24.71 -1.67 -3.46
CA ALA A 44 -24.57 -2.42 -4.70
C ALA A 44 -25.82 -3.24 -5.03
N LYS A 45 -26.50 -3.82 -4.03
CA LYS A 45 -27.77 -4.56 -4.25
C LYS A 45 -28.92 -3.67 -4.72
N LEU A 46 -28.85 -2.36 -4.47
CA LEU A 46 -29.84 -1.40 -4.93
C LEU A 46 -29.58 -0.96 -6.37
N ALA A 47 -28.39 -1.22 -6.92
CA ALA A 47 -28.10 -0.96 -8.31
C ALA A 47 -28.67 -2.08 -9.18
N GLU A 48 -29.39 -1.73 -10.24
CA GLU A 48 -29.86 -2.66 -11.27
C GLU A 48 -28.70 -3.09 -12.19
N GLY A 49 -27.63 -3.64 -11.60
CA GLY A 49 -26.41 -4.04 -12.32
C GLY A 49 -25.26 -4.41 -11.37
N THR A 50 -24.10 -4.71 -11.95
CA THR A 50 -22.88 -5.02 -11.18
C THR A 50 -22.18 -3.73 -10.76
N VAL A 51 -21.87 -3.60 -9.47
CA VAL A 51 -21.10 -2.49 -8.92
C VAL A 51 -19.70 -2.97 -8.56
N GLY A 52 -18.68 -2.19 -8.92
CA GLY A 52 -17.29 -2.37 -8.48
C GLY A 52 -16.79 -1.09 -7.82
N VAL A 53 -16.05 -1.22 -6.73
CA VAL A 53 -15.48 -0.08 -5.97
C VAL A 53 -14.05 -0.40 -5.60
N SER A 54 -13.16 0.59 -5.72
CA SER A 54 -11.84 0.54 -5.11
C SER A 54 -11.51 1.93 -4.56
N ALA A 55 -11.02 1.99 -3.32
CA ALA A 55 -10.59 3.22 -2.70
C ALA A 55 -9.29 2.99 -1.92
N LEU A 56 -8.41 3.98 -1.97
CA LEU A 56 -7.15 4.05 -1.26
C LEU A 56 -7.13 5.37 -0.49
N HIS A 57 -6.92 5.30 0.82
CA HIS A 57 -6.58 6.46 1.62
C HIS A 57 -5.06 6.64 1.59
N PHE A 58 -4.57 7.73 1.00
CA PHE A 58 -3.15 7.90 0.70
C PHE A 58 -2.29 7.99 1.97
N GLU A 59 -2.80 8.65 3.00
CA GLU A 59 -2.11 8.96 4.25
C GLU A 59 -1.99 7.73 5.14
N SER A 60 -3.04 6.91 5.20
CA SER A 60 -3.03 5.69 6.00
C SER A 60 -2.55 4.46 5.26
N GLY A 61 -2.61 4.46 3.91
CA GLY A 61 -2.36 3.30 3.07
C GLY A 61 -3.48 2.26 3.09
N GLN A 62 -4.56 2.51 3.85
CA GLN A 62 -5.69 1.61 3.94
C GLN A 62 -6.44 1.55 2.61
N ARG A 63 -6.87 0.35 2.25
CA ARG A 63 -7.55 0.06 0.99
C ARG A 63 -8.82 -0.71 1.26
N ILE A 64 -9.81 -0.43 0.43
CA ILE A 64 -11.02 -1.25 0.33
C ILE A 64 -11.28 -1.52 -1.14
N SER A 65 -11.76 -2.73 -1.45
CA SER A 65 -12.17 -3.07 -2.80
C SER A 65 -13.33 -4.05 -2.79
N PHE A 66 -14.31 -3.79 -3.64
CA PHE A 66 -15.52 -4.59 -3.81
C PHE A 66 -15.63 -4.95 -5.30
N ASN A 67 -15.78 -6.24 -5.61
CA ASN A 67 -15.75 -6.76 -6.99
C ASN A 67 -14.50 -6.36 -7.80
N ALA A 68 -13.33 -6.33 -7.16
CA ALA A 68 -12.07 -5.83 -7.73
C ALA A 68 -11.55 -6.61 -8.96
N LYS A 69 -11.97 -7.87 -9.11
CA LYS A 69 -11.54 -8.76 -10.20
C LYS A 69 -12.51 -8.73 -11.39
N GLU A 70 -13.65 -8.08 -11.24
CA GLU A 70 -14.64 -7.94 -12.32
C GLU A 70 -14.16 -6.91 -13.35
N ARG A 71 -14.51 -7.15 -14.62
CA ARG A 71 -14.23 -6.20 -15.70
C ARG A 71 -15.44 -5.29 -15.92
N PHE A 72 -15.20 -3.99 -15.89
CA PHE A 72 -16.19 -2.97 -16.17
C PHE A 72 -15.84 -2.24 -17.48
N SER A 73 -16.85 -1.81 -18.24
CA SER A 73 -16.61 -0.90 -19.35
C SER A 73 -16.05 0.41 -18.79
N MET A 74 -14.87 0.81 -19.27
CA MET A 74 -14.27 2.06 -18.83
C MET A 74 -15.13 3.28 -19.20
N ALA A 75 -15.97 3.18 -20.24
CA ALA A 75 -16.67 4.35 -20.81
C ALA A 75 -15.68 5.52 -20.94
N SER A 76 -16.07 6.77 -20.66
CA SER A 76 -15.12 7.90 -20.80
C SER A 76 -13.97 7.93 -19.77
N THR A 77 -13.86 7.00 -18.81
CA THR A 77 -12.73 6.97 -17.86
C THR A 77 -11.39 6.63 -18.53
N TYR A 78 -11.40 5.97 -19.69
CA TYR A 78 -10.18 5.67 -20.45
C TYR A 78 -9.41 6.94 -20.87
N LYS A 79 -10.08 8.09 -20.92
CA LYS A 79 -9.46 9.36 -21.33
C LYS A 79 -8.39 9.82 -20.34
N LEU A 80 -8.52 9.46 -19.07
CA LEU A 80 -7.55 9.84 -18.04
C LEU A 80 -6.16 9.24 -18.31
N PRO A 81 -5.98 7.91 -18.43
CA PRO A 81 -4.66 7.35 -18.73
C PRO A 81 -4.10 7.82 -20.09
N ILE A 82 -4.95 8.10 -21.09
CA ILE A 82 -4.51 8.70 -22.35
C ILE A 82 -3.98 10.12 -22.14
N ALA A 83 -4.68 10.96 -21.35
CA ALA A 83 -4.23 12.32 -21.05
C ALA A 83 -2.90 12.32 -20.31
N VAL A 84 -2.72 11.44 -19.33
CA VAL A 84 -1.44 11.24 -18.63
C VAL A 84 -0.32 10.91 -19.62
N GLN A 85 -0.60 10.01 -20.58
CA GLN A 85 0.38 9.67 -21.62
C GLN A 85 0.70 10.86 -22.54
N ILE A 86 -0.28 11.65 -22.94
CA ILE A 86 -0.07 12.85 -23.77
C ILE A 86 0.77 13.88 -23.03
N LEU A 87 0.46 14.17 -21.76
CA LEU A 87 1.25 15.10 -20.95
C LEU A 87 2.71 14.63 -20.82
N THR A 88 2.91 13.33 -20.59
CA THR A 88 4.26 12.72 -20.54
C THR A 88 5.04 12.89 -21.85
N LEU A 89 4.36 12.96 -23.00
CA LEU A 89 5.01 13.18 -24.29
C LEU A 89 5.35 14.65 -24.54
N VAL A 90 4.54 15.57 -23.99
CA VAL A 90 4.77 17.02 -24.10
C VAL A 90 5.86 17.49 -23.14
N ASP A 91 6.00 16.85 -21.97
CA ASP A 91 7.02 17.18 -20.98
C ASP A 91 8.44 16.71 -21.36
N ARG A 92 8.60 16.02 -22.50
CA ARG A 92 9.88 15.54 -23.03
C ARG A 92 10.44 16.48 -24.10
#